data_AF-A0A4Q7ZCC9-F1
#
_entry.id   AF-A0A4Q7ZCC9-F1
#
_cell.length_a   1.000
_cell.length_b   1.000
_cell.length_c   1.000
_cell.angle_alpha   90.00
_cell.angle_beta   90.00
_cell.angle_gamma   90.00
#
_symmetry.space_group_name_H-M   'P 1'
#
loop_
_entity.id
_entity.type
_entity.pdbx_description
1 polymer ?
#
loop_
_entity_poly.entity_id
_entity_poly.type
_entity_poly.pdbx_seq_one_letter_code
_entity_poly.pdbx_strand_id
1 'polypeptide(L)'
;MQDDKKKAGADEVLDIMVLTSIGGNSGLASPLVKRLLALFRQEASKLVHGIEYALTTEDQEALLRQSHTLKSSSASIGAQRLSQVARHIEQFARQSELAEVGALTGDLRMEFARLLVALDAIESQLATVSTDQH
;
A
#
# COMPACT_ATOMS: atom_id res chain seq x y z
N MET A 1 -0.43 -29.55 12.31
CA MET A 1 0.59 -28.49 12.51
C MET A 1 0.72 -27.70 11.22
N GLN A 2 -0.38 -27.11 10.74
CA GLN A 2 -0.43 -26.31 9.51
C GLN A 2 -1.47 -25.19 9.66
N ASP A 3 -1.48 -24.49 10.80
CA ASP A 3 -2.52 -23.48 11.07
C ASP A 3 -1.94 -22.08 11.38
N ASP A 4 -0.62 -21.97 11.62
CA ASP A 4 0.00 -20.68 12.01
C ASP A 4 0.34 -19.75 10.84
N LYS A 5 0.51 -20.27 9.60
CA LYS A 5 0.87 -19.42 8.44
C LYS A 5 -0.28 -18.58 7.88
N LYS A 6 -1.54 -18.91 8.21
CA LYS A 6 -2.70 -18.23 7.61
C LYS A 6 -3.08 -16.92 8.30
N LYS A 7 -2.53 -16.66 9.50
CA LYS A 7 -2.80 -15.45 10.29
C LYS A 7 -1.79 -14.31 10.05
N ALA A 8 -0.60 -14.59 9.51
CA ALA A 8 0.44 -13.59 9.30
C ALA A 8 0.12 -12.58 8.18
N GLY A 9 -0.52 -13.02 7.10
CA GLY A 9 -0.77 -12.16 5.92
C GLY A 9 -1.91 -11.13 6.07
N ALA A 10 -2.74 -11.21 7.11
CA ALA A 10 -3.84 -10.26 7.33
C ALA A 10 -3.46 -9.09 8.25
N ASP A 11 -2.47 -9.28 9.12
CA ASP A 11 -1.97 -8.26 10.06
C ASP A 11 -0.72 -7.54 9.56
N GLU A 12 0.01 -8.14 8.60
CA GLU A 12 1.20 -7.56 8.00
C GLU A 12 0.86 -6.35 7.12
N VAL A 13 1.63 -5.28 7.30
CA VAL A 13 1.51 -4.04 6.52
C VAL A 13 1.88 -4.26 5.04
N LEU A 14 2.78 -5.21 4.78
CA LEU A 14 3.26 -5.54 3.45
C LEU A 14 3.64 -7.02 3.36
N ASP A 15 3.06 -7.73 2.40
CA ASP A 15 3.38 -9.14 2.15
C ASP A 15 4.73 -9.28 1.42
N ILE A 16 5.74 -9.72 2.17
CA ILE A 16 7.10 -9.93 1.68
C ILE A 16 7.18 -11.06 0.64
N MET A 17 6.28 -12.05 0.69
CA MET A 17 6.27 -13.15 -0.27
C MET A 17 5.84 -12.66 -1.66
N VAL A 18 4.90 -11.72 -1.73
CA VAL A 18 4.50 -11.09 -2.99
C VAL A 18 5.70 -10.39 -3.63
N LEU A 19 6.42 -9.57 -2.86
CA LEU A 19 7.61 -8.87 -3.36
C LEU A 19 8.75 -9.81 -3.75
N THR A 20 8.98 -10.85 -2.96
CA THR A 20 10.00 -11.87 -3.25
C THR A 20 9.66 -12.60 -4.56
N SER A 21 8.38 -12.93 -4.77
CA SER A 21 7.92 -13.54 -6.03
C SER A 21 8.13 -12.61 -7.23
N ILE A 22 7.86 -11.30 -7.09
CA ILE A 22 8.10 -10.30 -8.13
C ILE A 22 9.61 -10.21 -8.46
N GLY A 23 10.47 -10.36 -7.46
CA GLY A 23 11.92 -10.32 -7.62
C GLY A 23 12.56 -11.57 -8.23
N GLY A 24 11.80 -12.67 -8.36
CA GLY A 24 12.29 -13.94 -8.89
C GLY A 24 13.49 -14.47 -8.10
N ASN A 25 14.52 -14.94 -8.81
CA ASN A 25 15.74 -15.49 -8.19
C ASN A 25 16.50 -14.48 -7.30
N SER A 26 16.33 -13.18 -7.52
CA SER A 26 16.96 -12.14 -6.71
C SER A 26 16.12 -11.74 -5.49
N GLY A 27 14.89 -12.25 -5.37
CA GLY A 27 13.96 -11.92 -4.29
C GLY A 27 13.84 -10.42 -4.05
N LEU A 28 13.79 -10.01 -2.78
CA LEU A 28 13.69 -8.60 -2.39
C LEU A 28 14.87 -7.73 -2.86
N ALA A 29 16.05 -8.32 -3.06
CA ALA A 29 17.23 -7.59 -3.51
C ALA A 29 17.19 -7.23 -5.00
N SER A 30 16.20 -7.75 -5.74
CA SER A 30 16.02 -7.46 -7.16
C SER A 30 15.94 -5.96 -7.43
N PRO A 31 16.69 -5.42 -8.41
CA PRO A 31 16.55 -4.04 -8.86
C PRO A 31 15.11 -3.70 -9.31
N LEU A 32 14.37 -4.70 -9.82
CA LEU A 32 12.98 -4.55 -10.22
C LEU A 32 12.08 -4.27 -9.01
N VAL A 33 12.27 -5.00 -7.90
CA VAL A 33 11.52 -4.79 -6.66
C VAL A 33 11.82 -3.41 -6.10
N LYS A 34 13.10 -3.01 -6.00
CA LYS A 34 13.50 -1.67 -5.54
C LYS A 34 12.84 -0.56 -6.36
N ARG A 35 12.87 -0.67 -7.69
CA ARG A 35 12.24 0.29 -8.59
C ARG A 35 10.72 0.31 -8.43
N LEU A 36 10.08 -0.84 -8.28
CA LEU A 36 8.64 -0.96 -8.08
C LEU A 36 8.23 -0.27 -6.77
N LEU A 37 8.93 -0.53 -5.67
CA LEU A 37 8.65 0.10 -4.37
C LEU A 37 8.81 1.62 -4.44
N ALA A 38 9.86 2.12 -5.10
CA ALA A 38 10.08 3.56 -5.27
C ALA A 38 8.96 4.23 -6.08
N LEU A 39 8.53 3.60 -7.19
CA LEU A 39 7.43 4.11 -8.02
C LEU A 39 6.09 4.06 -7.29
N PHE A 40 5.79 2.92 -6.66
CA PHE A 40 4.60 2.73 -5.85
C PHE A 40 4.51 3.77 -4.73
N ARG A 41 5.60 4.04 -4.01
CA ARG A 41 5.64 5.05 -2.94
C ARG A 41 5.20 6.43 -3.43
N GLN A 42 5.72 6.84 -4.59
CA GLN A 42 5.37 8.12 -5.19
C GLN A 42 3.90 8.16 -5.65
N GLU A 43 3.43 7.08 -6.27
CA GLU A 43 2.06 6.97 -6.75
C GLU A 43 1.06 6.94 -5.59
N ALA A 44 1.26 6.07 -4.60
CA ALA A 44 0.41 5.93 -3.42
C ALA A 44 0.30 7.25 -2.65
N SER A 45 1.41 8.01 -2.51
CA SER A 45 1.38 9.35 -1.91
C SER A 45 0.46 10.30 -2.67
N LYS A 46 0.54 10.33 -4.01
CA LYS A 46 -0.34 11.17 -4.83
C LYS A 46 -1.81 10.76 -4.72
N LEU A 47 -2.07 9.44 -4.66
CA LEU A 47 -3.43 8.91 -4.56
C LEU A 47 -4.05 9.20 -3.19
N VAL A 48 -3.30 9.04 -2.10
CA VAL A 48 -3.78 9.34 -0.74
C VAL A 48 -4.11 10.83 -0.59
N HIS A 49 -3.19 11.72 -0.96
CA HIS A 49 -3.47 13.17 -0.96
C HIS A 49 -4.63 13.53 -1.90
N GLY A 50 -4.71 12.83 -3.02
CA GLY A 50 -5.80 12.92 -3.96
C GLY A 50 -7.16 12.66 -3.32
N ILE A 51 -7.31 11.52 -2.64
CA ILE A 51 -8.54 11.11 -1.96
C ILE A 51 -8.93 12.15 -0.91
N GLU A 52 -7.97 12.63 -0.13
CA GLU A 52 -8.22 13.67 0.87
C GLU A 52 -8.69 14.98 0.23
N TYR A 53 -8.05 15.41 -0.86
CA TYR A 53 -8.45 16.60 -1.60
C TYR A 53 -9.85 16.44 -2.21
N ALA A 54 -10.11 15.31 -2.87
CA ALA A 54 -11.39 15.00 -3.48
C ALA A 54 -12.52 14.98 -2.43
N LEU A 55 -12.25 14.53 -1.20
CA LEU A 55 -13.20 14.65 -0.10
C LEU A 55 -13.47 16.12 0.27
N THR A 56 -12.44 16.96 0.35
CA THR A 56 -12.62 18.40 0.69
C THR A 56 -13.38 19.18 -0.38
N THR A 57 -13.29 18.74 -1.64
CA THR A 57 -14.00 19.36 -2.77
C THR A 57 -15.31 18.64 -3.11
N GLU A 58 -15.70 17.63 -2.32
CA GLU A 58 -16.86 16.76 -2.57
C GLU A 58 -16.88 16.15 -4.00
N ASP A 59 -15.70 15.90 -4.57
CA ASP A 59 -15.54 15.33 -5.90
C ASP A 59 -15.64 13.80 -5.83
N GLN A 60 -16.86 13.31 -5.90
CA GLN A 60 -17.19 11.88 -5.87
C GLN A 60 -16.48 11.09 -6.98
N GLU A 61 -16.35 11.66 -8.18
CA GLU A 61 -15.72 10.94 -9.29
C GLU A 61 -14.21 10.80 -9.07
N ALA A 62 -13.55 11.84 -8.56
CA ALA A 62 -12.15 11.77 -8.15
C ALA A 62 -11.94 10.77 -7.00
N LEU A 63 -12.80 10.78 -5.98
CA LEU A 63 -12.76 9.80 -4.88
C LEU A 63 -12.81 8.36 -5.42
N LEU A 64 -13.73 8.09 -6.35
CA LEU A 64 -13.86 6.78 -6.97
C LEU A 64 -12.60 6.38 -7.73
N ARG A 65 -12.12 7.25 -8.63
CA ARG A 65 -10.95 6.95 -9.46
C ARG A 65 -9.70 6.73 -8.60
N GLN A 66 -9.45 7.60 -7.64
CA GLN A 66 -8.23 7.54 -6.82
C GLN A 66 -8.25 6.35 -5.87
N SER A 67 -9.39 6.06 -5.23
CA SER A 67 -9.54 4.90 -4.36
C SER A 67 -9.45 3.60 -5.13
N HIS A 68 -10.04 3.54 -6.33
CA HIS A 68 -9.95 2.38 -7.21
C HIS A 68 -8.49 2.07 -7.60
N THR A 69 -7.73 3.08 -8.02
CA THR A 69 -6.31 2.92 -8.36
C THR A 69 -5.49 2.54 -7.14
N LEU A 70 -5.70 3.20 -5.99
CA LEU A 70 -4.96 2.93 -4.76
C LEU A 70 -5.19 1.50 -4.27
N LYS A 71 -6.42 1.00 -4.33
CA LYS A 71 -6.78 -0.37 -4.00
C LYS A 71 -5.99 -1.37 -4.86
N SER A 72 -6.06 -1.23 -6.18
CA SER A 72 -5.42 -2.17 -7.11
C SER A 72 -3.89 -2.12 -7.02
N SER A 73 -3.32 -0.92 -6.94
CA SER A 73 -1.87 -0.72 -6.82
C SER A 73 -1.34 -1.32 -5.50
N SER A 74 -2.05 -1.06 -4.38
CA SER A 74 -1.68 -1.61 -3.07
C SER A 74 -1.81 -3.13 -3.03
N ALA A 75 -2.88 -3.70 -3.58
CA ALA A 75 -3.05 -5.16 -3.66
C ALA A 75 -1.94 -5.83 -4.47
N SER A 76 -1.49 -5.20 -5.55
CA SER A 76 -0.49 -5.76 -6.47
C SER A 76 0.89 -5.93 -5.83
N ILE A 77 1.23 -5.13 -4.82
CA ILE A 77 2.50 -5.23 -4.10
C ILE A 77 2.38 -5.93 -2.74
N GLY A 78 1.19 -6.38 -2.37
CA GLY A 78 0.94 -7.03 -1.07
C GLY A 78 0.62 -6.08 0.09
N ALA A 79 0.35 -4.79 -0.16
CA ALA A 79 -0.07 -3.82 0.86
C ALA A 79 -1.58 -3.97 1.17
N GLN A 80 -1.96 -5.10 1.77
CA GLN A 80 -3.36 -5.50 1.93
C GLN A 80 -4.18 -4.54 2.80
N ARG A 81 -3.60 -4.01 3.88
CA ARG A 81 -4.29 -3.08 4.79
C ARG A 81 -4.68 -1.78 4.07
N LEU A 82 -3.74 -1.18 3.36
CA LEU A 82 -4.02 0.03 2.56
C LEU A 82 -5.04 -0.25 1.45
N SER A 83 -4.95 -1.42 0.82
CA SER A 83 -5.94 -1.85 -0.18
C SER A 83 -7.35 -1.98 0.40
N GLN A 84 -7.50 -2.53 1.61
CA GLN A 84 -8.79 -2.67 2.29
C GLN A 84 -9.41 -1.32 2.64
N VAL A 85 -8.63 -0.38 3.17
CA VAL A 85 -9.14 0.96 3.45
C VAL A 85 -9.57 1.65 2.16
N ALA A 86 -8.75 1.59 1.10
CA ALA A 86 -9.09 2.15 -0.21
C ALA A 86 -10.36 1.51 -0.80
N ARG A 87 -10.57 0.21 -0.59
CA ARG A 87 -11.81 -0.48 -0.98
C ARG A 87 -13.04 0.06 -0.25
N HIS A 88 -12.96 0.26 1.07
CA HIS A 88 -14.09 0.82 1.83
C HIS A 88 -14.41 2.25 1.38
N ILE A 89 -13.38 3.07 1.15
CA ILE A 89 -13.57 4.42 0.59
C ILE A 89 -14.23 4.34 -0.79
N GLU A 90 -13.77 3.46 -1.69
CA GLU A 90 -14.40 3.26 -3.00
C GLU A 90 -15.88 2.87 -2.85
N GLN A 91 -16.22 2.00 -1.91
CA GLN A 91 -17.61 1.56 -1.68
C GLN A 91 -18.51 2.70 -1.20
N PHE A 92 -18.10 3.46 -0.19
CA PHE A 92 -18.87 4.60 0.30
C PHE A 92 -18.94 5.74 -0.72
N ALA A 93 -17.86 5.99 -1.45
CA ALA A 93 -17.85 6.93 -2.56
C ALA A 93 -18.84 6.49 -3.67
N ARG A 94 -19.03 5.20 -3.95
CA ARG A 94 -20.06 4.72 -4.92
C ARG A 94 -21.48 5.00 -4.45
N GLN A 95 -21.70 5.05 -3.14
CA GLN A 95 -22.99 5.27 -2.51
C GLN A 95 -23.27 6.76 -2.22
N SER A 96 -22.34 7.64 -2.58
CA SER A 96 -22.38 9.09 -2.25
C SER A 96 -22.34 9.36 -0.74
N GLU A 97 -21.80 8.43 0.06
CA GLU A 97 -21.71 8.55 1.52
C GLU A 97 -20.40 9.23 1.93
N LEU A 98 -20.26 10.52 1.61
CA LEU A 98 -19.02 11.28 1.85
C LEU A 98 -18.66 11.40 3.34
N ALA A 99 -19.65 11.39 4.23
CA ALA A 99 -19.40 11.39 5.68
C ALA A 99 -18.64 10.13 6.14
N GLU A 100 -19.02 8.96 5.62
CA GLU A 100 -18.35 7.68 5.91
C GLU A 100 -16.95 7.63 5.29
N VAL A 101 -16.78 8.19 4.08
CA VAL A 101 -15.44 8.40 3.50
C VAL A 101 -14.57 9.25 4.42
N GLY A 102 -15.13 10.33 4.98
CA GLY A 102 -14.46 11.19 5.94
C GLY A 102 -13.98 10.45 7.19
N ALA A 103 -14.81 9.56 7.73
CA ALA A 103 -14.45 8.73 8.88
C ALA A 103 -13.25 7.80 8.60
N LEU A 104 -13.10 7.33 7.35
CA LEU A 104 -12.02 6.44 6.94
C LEU A 104 -10.70 7.15 6.59
N THR A 105 -10.69 8.48 6.43
CA THR A 105 -9.46 9.21 6.08
C THR A 105 -8.37 9.10 7.16
N GLY A 106 -8.76 8.99 8.44
CA GLY A 106 -7.84 8.73 9.53
C GLY A 106 -7.12 7.39 9.38
N ASP A 107 -7.89 6.33 9.09
CA ASP A 107 -7.35 4.99 8.85
C ASP A 107 -6.47 4.97 7.59
N LEU A 108 -6.88 5.66 6.53
CA LEU A 108 -6.10 5.78 5.29
C LEU A 108 -4.70 6.34 5.57
N ARG A 109 -4.63 7.44 6.33
CA ARG A 109 -3.37 8.07 6.74
C ARG A 109 -2.52 7.15 7.59
N MET A 110 -3.13 6.49 8.57
CA MET A 110 -2.42 5.57 9.46
C MET A 110 -1.82 4.40 8.71
N GLU A 111 -2.60 3.74 7.85
CA GLU A 111 -2.12 2.60 7.07
C GLU A 111 -1.07 3.00 6.04
N PHE A 112 -1.24 4.17 5.42
CA PHE A 112 -0.22 4.71 4.52
C PHE A 112 1.09 5.00 5.28
N ALA A 113 1.03 5.64 6.45
CA ALA A 113 2.22 5.91 7.27
C ALA A 113 2.93 4.62 7.72
N ARG A 114 2.18 3.60 8.15
CA ARG A 114 2.73 2.28 8.48
C ARG A 114 3.43 1.66 7.28
N LEU A 115 2.84 1.77 6.10
CA LEU A 115 3.44 1.26 4.86
C LEU A 115 4.76 1.95 4.53
N LEU A 116 4.84 3.28 4.68
CA LEU A 116 6.09 4.00 4.46
C LEU A 116 7.21 3.51 5.39
N VAL A 117 6.90 3.30 6.69
CA VAL A 117 7.87 2.75 7.65
C VAL A 117 8.33 1.33 7.26
N ALA A 118 7.40 0.49 6.79
CA ALA A 118 7.74 -0.86 6.34
C ALA A 118 8.65 -0.84 5.10
N LEU A 119 8.39 0.07 4.14
CA LEU A 119 9.23 0.25 2.96
C LEU A 119 10.64 0.73 3.34
N ASP A 120 10.75 1.73 4.21
CA ASP A 120 12.04 2.26 4.68
C ASP A 120 12.86 1.17 5.42
N ALA A 121 12.18 0.30 6.19
CA ALA A 121 12.81 -0.83 6.85
C ALA A 121 13.38 -1.87 5.86
N ILE A 122 12.66 -2.19 4.78
CA ILE A 122 13.12 -3.10 3.73
C ILE A 122 14.32 -2.50 3.01
N GLU A 123 14.28 -1.22 2.64
CA GLU A 123 15.38 -0.54 1.97
C GLU A 123 16.65 -0.53 2.85
N SER A 124 16.49 -0.29 4.15
CA SER A 124 17.60 -0.31 5.12
C SER A 124 18.24 -1.69 5.24
N GLN A 125 17.43 -2.75 5.28
CA GLN A 125 17.93 -4.14 5.30
C GLN A 125 18.71 -4.49 4.02
N LEU A 126 18.24 -4.00 2.86
CA LEU A 126 18.93 -4.23 1.58
C LEU A 126 20.23 -3.43 1.46
N ALA A 127 20.35 -2.29 2.14
CA ALA A 127 21.58 -1.48 2.16
C ALA A 127 22.70 -2.15 2.97
N THR A 128 22.36 -2.82 4.09
CA THR A 128 23.35 -3.50 4.95
C THR A 128 24.01 -4.73 4.34
N VAL A 129 23.37 -5.37 3.36
CA VAL A 129 23.89 -6.59 2.71
C VAL A 129 24.90 -6.28 1.59
N SER A 130 24.95 -5.04 1.09
CA SER A 130 25.88 -4.64 0.03
C SER A 130 27.28 -4.24 0.52
N THR A 131 27.56 -4.28 1.82
CA THR A 131 28.87 -3.88 2.39
C THR A 131 29.87 -5.04 2.52
N ASP A 132 29.46 -6.30 2.36
CA ASP A 132 30.30 -7.49 2.58
C ASP A 132 30.71 -8.20 1.28
N GLN A 133 31.19 -7.43 0.29
CA GLN A 133 31.96 -7.96 -0.83
C GLN A 133 33.27 -7.17 -0.99
N HIS A 134 34.25 -7.50 -0.15
CA HIS A 134 35.68 -7.40 -0.43
C HIS A 134 36.39 -8.63 0.13
#